data_AF-A0A3E1HLC1-F1
#
_entry.id   AF-A0A3E1HLC1-F1
#
_cell.length_a   1.000
_cell.length_b   1.000
_cell.length_c   1.000
_cell.angle_alpha   90.00
_cell.angle_beta   90.00
_cell.angle_gamma   90.00
#
_symmetry.space_group_name_H-M   'P 1'
#
loop_
_entity.id
_entity.type
_entity.pdbx_description
1 polymer ?
#
loop_
_entity_poly.entity_id
_entity_poly.type
_entity_poly.pdbx_seq_one_letter_code
_entity_poly.pdbx_strand_id
1 'polypeptide(L)'
;MYVRHLGLRDFRSWAHTNLELCPGRTVFVGSNGNGKTNLIEALWYSTTLSSHRVKTDVPLIRTGTIRAIVSTIVVNEGRECAIDLEIMAGKANRVQLNRSPVRSMREVVGVLRAVLFAPEDLALVNGNPASRRCYLDDLATVHRPMIATVRTDYNKVLQQRTALLKSITATRYRNNQSALDTLDVWDAQLAKHGAKLMAARINLVNQLTPEVEKAYQLLAPGSPVASISYRTSLETRGMVSIRDSDCSLLQADLLAALATCRSIELERGVCLVGPHRDDLELRLGDQPAKGFASHGESWSLAVALRLAAYELLRTDGSEPVLLLDDVFTELDFARRRALATVAESAEQVLATAAVLEDVPMDWDAKRVTINLRDSDSGRVSMVQP
;
A
#
# COMPACT_ATOMS: atom_id res chain seq x y z
N MET A 1 -8.74 -5.99 16.77
CA MET A 1 -8.45 -4.54 16.72
C MET A 1 -9.61 -3.83 16.03
N TYR A 2 -9.98 -2.64 16.46
CA TYR A 2 -10.93 -1.79 15.73
C TYR A 2 -10.64 -0.30 15.89
N VAL A 3 -11.09 0.51 14.94
CA VAL A 3 -11.10 1.98 15.05
C VAL A 3 -12.36 2.38 15.79
N ARG A 4 -12.21 3.02 16.96
CA ARG A 4 -13.33 3.57 17.73
C ARG A 4 -13.73 4.96 17.22
N HIS A 5 -12.76 5.73 16.74
CA HIS A 5 -12.99 7.13 16.39
C HIS A 5 -12.24 7.52 15.12
N LEU A 6 -12.91 8.27 14.25
CA LEU A 6 -12.32 8.96 13.10
C LEU A 6 -12.75 10.43 13.11
N GLY A 7 -11.79 11.33 13.28
CA GLY A 7 -11.95 12.77 13.13
C GLY A 7 -11.22 13.26 11.88
N LEU A 8 -11.87 14.11 11.08
CA LEU A 8 -11.21 14.80 9.97
C LEU A 8 -11.38 16.31 10.11
N ARG A 9 -10.37 17.05 9.70
CA ARG A 9 -10.45 18.50 9.50
C ARG A 9 -9.70 18.89 8.24
N ASP A 10 -10.39 19.62 7.36
CA ASP A 10 -9.84 20.11 6.09
C ASP A 10 -9.18 19.01 5.22
N PHE A 11 -9.69 17.78 5.29
CA PHE A 11 -9.19 16.62 4.55
C PHE A 11 -10.08 16.33 3.34
N ARG A 12 -9.52 16.38 2.12
CA ARG A 12 -10.25 16.18 0.86
C ARG A 12 -11.51 17.07 0.79
N SER A 13 -12.69 16.47 0.69
CA SER A 13 -13.98 17.17 0.67
C SER A 13 -14.56 17.44 2.06
N TRP A 14 -13.90 17.01 3.14
CA TRP A 14 -14.39 17.15 4.52
C TRP A 14 -13.80 18.40 5.17
N ALA A 15 -14.66 19.38 5.47
CA ALA A 15 -14.24 20.53 6.29
C ALA A 15 -14.03 20.12 7.75
N HIS A 16 -14.98 19.36 8.30
CA HIS A 16 -14.88 18.77 9.63
C HIS A 16 -15.81 17.55 9.72
N THR A 17 -15.35 16.46 10.32
CA THR A 17 -16.23 15.36 10.77
C THR A 17 -15.67 14.69 12.01
N ASN A 18 -16.57 14.08 12.78
CA ASN A 18 -16.26 13.33 13.97
C ASN A 18 -17.19 12.09 13.99
N LEU A 19 -16.61 10.90 13.85
CA LEU A 19 -17.33 9.64 13.74
C LEU A 19 -16.93 8.68 14.85
N GLU A 20 -17.93 8.28 15.64
CA GLU A 20 -17.81 7.14 16.56
C GLU A 20 -18.19 5.84 15.83
N LEU A 21 -17.27 4.91 15.88
CA LEU A 21 -17.30 3.62 15.20
C LEU A 21 -17.25 2.51 16.25
N CYS A 22 -17.92 1.40 15.94
CA CYS A 22 -17.96 0.22 16.80
C CYS A 22 -17.37 -0.97 16.05
N PRO A 23 -17.03 -2.06 16.75
CA PRO A 23 -16.85 -3.36 16.12
C PRO A 23 -18.07 -3.75 15.28
N GLY A 24 -17.85 -4.66 14.34
CA GLY A 24 -18.82 -5.07 13.34
C GLY A 24 -18.72 -4.25 12.06
N ARG A 25 -19.83 -4.20 11.32
CA ARG A 25 -19.85 -3.71 9.94
C ARG A 25 -20.49 -2.35 9.88
N THR A 26 -19.81 -1.38 9.30
CA THR A 26 -20.35 -0.05 9.02
C THR A 26 -20.25 0.22 7.53
N VAL A 27 -21.36 0.63 6.93
CA VAL A 27 -21.43 1.03 5.52
C VAL A 27 -21.71 2.53 5.44
N PHE A 28 -20.80 3.23 4.80
CA PHE A 28 -20.94 4.61 4.40
C PHE A 28 -21.69 4.67 3.06
N VAL A 29 -22.91 5.19 3.06
CA VAL A 29 -23.80 5.21 1.88
C VAL A 29 -23.99 6.64 1.38
N GLY A 30 -23.97 6.85 0.07
CA GLY A 30 -24.23 8.16 -0.52
C GLY A 30 -23.80 8.23 -1.98
N SER A 31 -24.29 9.21 -2.73
CA SER A 31 -23.97 9.33 -4.16
C SER A 31 -22.47 9.46 -4.45
N ASN A 32 -22.08 9.14 -5.68
CA ASN A 32 -20.69 9.31 -6.13
C ASN A 32 -20.26 10.78 -6.01
N GLY A 33 -19.05 10.99 -5.49
CA GLY A 33 -18.53 12.33 -5.20
C GLY A 33 -18.90 12.90 -3.82
N ASN A 34 -19.75 12.24 -3.02
CA ASN A 34 -20.11 12.72 -1.68
C ASN A 34 -18.97 12.56 -0.64
N GLY A 35 -17.86 11.94 -0.99
CA GLY A 35 -16.66 11.84 -0.14
C GLY A 35 -16.58 10.61 0.76
N LYS A 36 -17.33 9.54 0.45
CA LYS A 36 -17.27 8.24 1.16
C LYS A 36 -15.85 7.64 1.15
N THR A 37 -15.28 7.50 -0.04
CA THR A 37 -13.89 7.08 -0.31
C THR A 37 -12.87 7.91 0.48
N ASN A 38 -13.15 9.19 0.78
CA ASN A 38 -12.23 10.01 1.55
C ASN A 38 -12.14 9.58 3.02
N LEU A 39 -13.19 8.96 3.59
CA LEU A 39 -13.14 8.37 4.94
C LEU A 39 -12.23 7.15 4.96
N ILE A 40 -12.39 6.25 3.99
CA ILE A 40 -11.55 5.06 3.83
C ILE A 40 -10.09 5.46 3.54
N GLU A 41 -9.88 6.45 2.68
CA GLU A 41 -8.57 6.99 2.38
C GLU A 41 -7.86 7.57 3.62
N ALA A 42 -8.59 8.24 4.52
CA ALA A 42 -8.01 8.77 5.76
C ALA A 42 -7.57 7.66 6.73
N LEU A 43 -8.35 6.58 6.83
CA LEU A 43 -8.01 5.41 7.63
C LEU A 43 -6.82 4.65 7.05
N TRP A 44 -6.80 4.48 5.72
CA TRP A 44 -5.67 3.90 5.01
C TRP A 44 -4.40 4.75 5.20
N TYR A 45 -4.51 6.08 5.07
CA TYR A 45 -3.40 6.99 5.31
C TYR A 45 -2.88 6.90 6.74
N SER A 46 -3.76 6.68 7.73
CA SER A 46 -3.37 6.44 9.12
C SER A 46 -2.63 5.12 9.33
N THR A 47 -2.84 4.15 8.44
CA THR A 47 -2.20 2.83 8.45
C THR A 47 -0.81 2.87 7.81
N THR A 48 -0.68 3.48 6.63
CA THR A 48 0.52 3.37 5.78
C THR A 48 1.29 4.68 5.60
N LEU A 49 0.71 5.81 6.00
CA LEU A 49 1.21 7.17 5.69
C LEU A 49 1.28 7.46 4.19
N SER A 50 0.48 6.75 3.39
CA SER A 50 0.39 6.90 1.95
C SER A 50 -1.07 6.84 1.50
N SER A 51 -1.40 7.56 0.43
CA SER A 51 -2.69 7.43 -0.22
C SER A 51 -2.64 6.34 -1.30
N HIS A 52 -3.73 5.58 -1.44
CA HIS A 52 -3.90 4.64 -2.55
C HIS A 52 -4.31 5.35 -3.86
N ARG A 53 -4.74 6.62 -3.80
CA ARG A 53 -5.29 7.39 -4.93
C ARG A 53 -4.32 8.42 -5.49
N VAL A 54 -3.44 8.97 -4.66
CA VAL A 54 -2.51 10.04 -5.04
C VAL A 54 -1.09 9.77 -4.55
N LYS A 55 -0.11 10.24 -5.32
CA LYS A 55 1.33 10.05 -5.02
C LYS A 55 1.91 11.08 -4.05
N THR A 56 1.27 12.23 -3.92
CA THR A 56 1.70 13.33 -3.03
C THR A 56 0.59 13.65 -2.07
N ASP A 57 0.93 14.29 -0.95
CA ASP A 57 -0.05 14.57 0.11
C ASP A 57 -0.84 15.86 -0.12
N VAL A 58 -0.38 16.76 -0.97
CA VAL A 58 -1.05 18.05 -1.25
C VAL A 58 -2.52 17.86 -1.67
N PRO A 59 -2.88 16.90 -2.55
CA PRO A 59 -4.27 16.63 -2.90
C PRO A 59 -5.15 16.11 -1.75
N LEU A 60 -4.56 15.66 -0.63
CA LEU A 60 -5.29 15.24 0.58
C LEU A 60 -5.81 16.46 1.36
N ILE A 61 -5.23 17.64 1.13
CA ILE A 61 -5.62 18.88 1.79
C ILE A 61 -6.81 19.49 1.04
N ARG A 62 -7.82 19.92 1.78
CA ARG A 62 -9.00 20.58 1.21
C ARG A 62 -8.61 21.86 0.49
N THR A 63 -9.18 22.08 -0.69
CA THR A 63 -8.92 23.27 -1.51
C THR A 63 -9.11 24.56 -0.71
N GLY A 64 -8.18 25.50 -0.88
CA GLY A 64 -8.19 26.79 -0.18
C GLY A 64 -7.61 26.75 1.24
N THR A 65 -7.14 25.60 1.71
CA THR A 65 -6.49 25.44 3.01
C THR A 65 -5.02 25.05 2.87
N ILE A 66 -4.25 25.20 3.95
CA ILE A 66 -2.80 24.91 3.97
C ILE A 66 -2.43 23.63 4.73
N ARG A 67 -3.40 23.02 5.41
CA ARG A 67 -3.20 21.79 6.18
C ARG A 67 -4.49 20.99 6.33
N ALA A 68 -4.35 19.69 6.55
CA ALA A 68 -5.42 18.78 6.93
C ALA A 68 -5.05 18.02 8.21
N ILE A 69 -6.04 17.58 8.98
CA ILE A 69 -5.84 16.74 10.17
C ILE A 69 -6.68 15.47 10.02
N VAL A 70 -6.05 14.33 10.27
CA VAL A 70 -6.69 13.02 10.44
C VAL A 70 -6.42 12.53 11.86
N SER A 71 -7.46 12.41 12.66
CA SER A 71 -7.41 11.90 14.03
C SER A 71 -8.07 10.53 14.07
N THR A 72 -7.39 9.54 14.63
CA THR A 72 -7.95 8.19 14.83
C THR A 72 -7.72 7.71 16.25
N ILE A 73 -8.70 7.03 16.83
CA ILE A 73 -8.51 6.26 18.08
C ILE A 73 -8.69 4.79 17.75
N VAL A 74 -7.64 4.02 17.95
CA VAL A 74 -7.59 2.58 17.69
C VAL A 74 -7.63 1.84 19.02
N VAL A 75 -8.44 0.80 19.09
CA VAL A 75 -8.50 -0.11 20.22
C VAL A 75 -7.91 -1.45 19.81
N ASN A 76 -6.89 -1.88 20.54
CA ASN A 76 -6.28 -3.19 20.36
C ASN A 76 -6.13 -3.89 21.71
N GLU A 77 -6.68 -5.08 21.86
CA GLU A 77 -6.67 -5.85 23.12
C GLU A 77 -7.11 -5.01 24.35
N GLY A 78 -8.13 -4.16 24.17
CA GLY A 78 -8.67 -3.27 25.20
C GLY A 78 -7.85 -2.01 25.50
N ARG A 79 -6.72 -1.78 24.80
CA ARG A 79 -5.92 -0.56 24.94
C ARG A 79 -6.26 0.42 23.82
N GLU A 80 -6.56 1.67 24.20
CA GLU A 80 -6.74 2.76 23.24
C GLU A 80 -5.40 3.41 22.89
N CYS A 81 -5.23 3.74 21.62
CA CYS A 81 -4.13 4.55 21.12
C CYS A 81 -4.67 5.60 20.15
N ALA A 82 -4.37 6.87 20.41
CA ALA A 82 -4.76 7.98 19.56
C ALA A 82 -3.62 8.37 18.60
N ILE A 83 -3.94 8.53 17.32
CA ILE A 83 -3.03 8.99 16.27
C ILE A 83 -3.61 10.29 15.70
N ASP A 84 -2.85 11.38 15.76
CA ASP A 84 -3.21 12.66 15.15
C ASP A 84 -2.19 13.03 14.07
N LEU A 85 -2.58 12.90 12.81
CA LEU A 85 -1.75 13.22 11.63
C LEU A 85 -2.07 14.63 11.14
N GLU A 86 -1.06 15.49 11.06
CA GLU A 86 -1.14 16.82 10.46
C GLU A 86 -0.41 16.81 9.11
N ILE A 87 -1.17 16.95 8.03
CA ILE A 87 -0.68 16.99 6.65
C ILE A 87 -0.52 18.46 6.24
N MET A 88 0.68 18.87 5.81
CA MET A 88 0.99 20.28 5.57
C MET A 88 1.38 20.54 4.11
N ALA A 89 0.81 21.59 3.51
CA ALA A 89 1.22 22.02 2.18
C ALA A 89 2.63 22.65 2.23
N GLY A 90 3.56 22.12 1.43
CA GLY A 90 4.91 22.68 1.28
C GLY A 90 5.80 22.54 2.53
N LYS A 91 5.39 21.78 3.54
CA LYS A 91 6.17 21.48 4.76
C LYS A 91 6.14 19.98 5.05
N ALA A 92 7.03 19.53 5.93
CA ALA A 92 6.98 18.16 6.43
C ALA A 92 5.72 17.96 7.29
N ASN A 93 5.04 16.83 7.09
CA ASN A 93 3.92 16.40 7.92
C ASN A 93 4.38 16.15 9.36
N ARG A 94 3.42 16.19 10.28
CA ARG A 94 3.64 15.94 11.71
C ARG A 94 2.67 14.89 12.20
N VAL A 95 3.05 14.21 13.28
CA VAL A 95 2.15 13.28 13.94
C VAL A 95 2.31 13.36 15.45
N GLN A 96 1.21 13.11 16.16
CA GLN A 96 1.19 12.91 17.60
C GLN A 96 0.63 11.52 17.89
N LEU A 97 1.22 10.87 18.88
CA LEU A 97 0.76 9.60 19.44
C LEU A 97 0.31 9.86 20.87
N ASN A 98 -0.95 9.57 21.19
CA ASN A 98 -1.57 9.91 22.48
C ASN A 98 -1.34 11.38 22.87
N ARG A 99 -1.58 12.29 21.91
CA ARG A 99 -1.38 13.75 22.03
C ARG A 99 0.07 14.20 22.27
N SER A 100 1.04 13.28 22.23
CA SER A 100 2.45 13.59 22.38
C SER A 100 3.12 13.62 21.01
N PRO A 101 3.84 14.69 20.64
CA PRO A 101 4.55 14.73 19.36
C PRO A 101 5.64 13.67 19.33
N VAL A 102 5.76 12.97 18.20
CA VAL A 102 6.82 11.99 17.97
C VAL A 102 7.90 12.55 17.05
N ARG A 103 9.08 11.93 17.05
CA ARG A 103 10.23 12.44 16.27
C ARG A 103 10.14 12.05 14.79
N SER A 104 9.47 10.95 14.51
CA SER A 104 9.31 10.42 13.16
C SER A 104 7.87 10.01 12.91
N MET A 105 7.34 10.35 11.72
CA MET A 105 6.02 9.88 11.28
C MET A 105 5.86 8.36 11.41
N ARG A 106 6.96 7.61 11.25
CA ARG A 106 6.96 6.14 11.26
C ARG A 106 6.62 5.52 12.61
N GLU A 107 6.71 6.29 13.70
CA GLU A 107 6.41 5.77 15.05
C GLU A 107 4.94 5.37 15.20
N VAL A 108 4.05 5.84 14.33
CA VAL A 108 2.62 5.46 14.34
C VAL A 108 2.28 4.29 13.41
N VAL A 109 3.23 3.86 12.58
CA VAL A 109 3.02 2.74 11.65
C VAL A 109 2.81 1.45 12.45
N GLY A 110 1.73 0.74 12.13
CA GLY A 110 1.35 -0.50 12.82
C GLY A 110 0.48 -0.32 14.06
N VAL A 111 0.21 0.93 14.49
CA VAL A 111 -0.79 1.21 15.53
C VAL A 111 -2.19 0.88 15.00
N LEU A 112 -2.54 1.41 13.82
CA LEU A 112 -3.65 0.92 13.02
C LEU A 112 -3.10 -0.10 12.02
N ARG A 113 -3.67 -1.32 12.01
CA ARG A 113 -3.47 -2.30 10.94
C ARG A 113 -4.78 -2.42 10.19
N ALA A 114 -4.72 -2.25 8.87
CA ALA A 114 -5.87 -2.36 8.00
C ALA A 114 -5.50 -3.03 6.68
N VAL A 115 -6.49 -3.65 6.04
CA VAL A 115 -6.40 -4.13 4.66
C VAL A 115 -7.45 -3.43 3.83
N LEU A 116 -7.00 -2.76 2.77
CA LEU A 116 -7.85 -2.03 1.84
C LEU A 116 -8.14 -2.88 0.60
N PHE A 117 -9.42 -2.96 0.25
CA PHE A 117 -9.94 -3.40 -1.04
C PHE A 117 -10.48 -2.18 -1.77
N ALA A 118 -9.99 -1.91 -2.97
CA ALA A 118 -10.41 -0.74 -3.75
C ALA A 118 -10.42 -1.04 -5.26
N PRO A 119 -11.13 -0.26 -6.09
CA PRO A 119 -11.19 -0.46 -7.55
C PRO A 119 -9.82 -0.42 -8.22
N GLU A 120 -8.88 0.34 -7.65
CA GLU A 120 -7.50 0.45 -8.12
C GLU A 120 -6.72 -0.87 -8.02
N ASP A 121 -7.20 -1.87 -7.26
CA ASP A 121 -6.53 -3.16 -7.10
C ASP A 121 -6.42 -3.96 -8.40
N LEU A 122 -7.26 -3.66 -9.41
CA LEU A 122 -7.10 -4.25 -10.74
C LEU A 122 -5.72 -3.90 -11.36
N ALA A 123 -5.12 -2.78 -10.96
CA ALA A 123 -3.76 -2.40 -11.37
C ALA A 123 -2.67 -3.31 -10.80
N LEU A 124 -2.95 -4.12 -9.77
CA LEU A 124 -2.03 -5.16 -9.31
C LEU A 124 -1.80 -6.21 -10.40
N VAL A 125 -2.87 -6.59 -11.11
CA VAL A 125 -2.80 -7.60 -12.18
C VAL A 125 -2.40 -6.96 -13.50
N ASN A 126 -3.17 -5.97 -13.96
CA ASN A 126 -3.04 -5.43 -15.31
C ASN A 126 -2.06 -4.24 -15.40
N GLY A 127 -1.72 -3.64 -14.27
CA GLY A 127 -0.89 -2.45 -14.22
C GLY A 127 0.61 -2.71 -14.33
N ASN A 128 1.36 -1.67 -13.98
CA ASN A 128 2.82 -1.67 -14.05
C ASN A 128 3.43 -2.23 -12.76
N PRO A 129 4.70 -2.69 -12.79
CA PRO A 129 5.41 -3.21 -11.62
C PRO A 129 5.40 -2.29 -10.40
N ALA A 130 5.25 -0.97 -10.62
CA ALA A 130 5.19 0.01 -9.54
C ALA A 130 4.01 -0.24 -8.57
N SER A 131 2.83 -0.62 -9.06
CA SER A 131 1.66 -0.89 -8.22
C SER A 131 1.89 -2.12 -7.34
N ARG A 132 2.45 -3.19 -7.92
CA ARG A 132 2.79 -4.41 -7.18
C ARG A 132 3.90 -4.21 -6.16
N ARG A 133 4.93 -3.41 -6.48
CA ARG A 133 5.94 -3.02 -5.50
C ARG A 133 5.35 -2.19 -4.36
N CYS A 134 4.43 -1.26 -4.66
CA CYS A 134 3.73 -0.49 -3.64
C CYS A 134 2.92 -1.40 -2.72
N TYR A 135 2.17 -2.34 -3.30
CA TYR A 135 1.44 -3.37 -2.55
C TYR A 135 2.35 -4.18 -1.62
N LEU A 136 3.46 -4.71 -2.14
CA LEU A 136 4.42 -5.47 -1.31
C LEU A 136 5.04 -4.60 -0.21
N ASP A 137 5.41 -3.36 -0.53
CA ASP A 137 6.05 -2.46 0.43
C ASP A 137 5.09 -2.03 1.54
N ASP A 138 3.84 -1.73 1.18
CA ASP A 138 2.81 -1.31 2.14
C ASP A 138 2.41 -2.50 3.02
N LEU A 139 2.20 -3.69 2.45
CA LEU A 139 1.90 -4.90 3.22
C LEU A 139 3.07 -5.33 4.12
N ALA A 140 4.31 -5.30 3.62
CA ALA A 140 5.49 -5.59 4.45
C ALA A 140 5.61 -4.60 5.61
N THR A 141 5.21 -3.34 5.41
CA THR A 141 5.21 -2.30 6.44
C THR A 141 4.12 -2.53 7.48
N VAL A 142 2.90 -2.89 7.07
CA VAL A 142 1.80 -3.23 8.00
C VAL A 142 2.14 -4.48 8.81
N HIS A 143 2.69 -5.51 8.15
CA HIS A 143 3.09 -6.76 8.79
C HIS A 143 4.28 -6.53 9.75
N ARG A 144 5.32 -5.81 9.31
CA ARG A 144 6.54 -5.54 10.09
C ARG A 144 6.91 -4.06 10.00
N PRO A 145 6.49 -3.21 10.97
CA PRO A 145 6.72 -1.76 10.93
C PRO A 145 8.18 -1.31 10.71
N MET A 146 9.17 -2.12 11.12
CA MET A 146 10.59 -1.82 10.87
C MET A 146 10.96 -1.69 9.38
N ILE A 147 10.19 -2.31 8.49
CA ILE A 147 10.42 -2.24 7.03
C ILE A 147 10.25 -0.81 6.50
N ALA A 148 9.42 0.03 7.14
CA ALA A 148 9.27 1.44 6.76
C ALA A 148 10.61 2.20 6.79
N THR A 149 11.48 1.88 7.76
CA THR A 149 12.81 2.48 7.86
C THR A 149 13.74 1.96 6.76
N VAL A 150 13.76 0.65 6.53
CA VAL A 150 14.55 0.04 5.44
C VAL A 150 14.19 0.65 4.08
N ARG A 151 12.89 0.77 3.79
CA ARG A 151 12.37 1.39 2.55
C ARG A 151 12.83 2.84 2.40
N THR A 152 12.77 3.62 3.48
CA THR A 152 13.16 5.04 3.41
C THR A 152 14.66 5.20 3.20
N ASP A 153 15.48 4.44 3.93
CA ASP A 153 16.94 4.52 3.82
C ASP A 153 17.39 4.11 2.41
N TYR A 154 16.79 3.04 1.88
CA TYR A 154 17.01 2.63 0.49
C TYR A 154 16.62 3.73 -0.52
N ASN A 155 15.45 4.35 -0.37
CA ASN A 155 14.99 5.40 -1.28
C ASN A 155 15.89 6.64 -1.23
N LYS A 156 16.38 7.03 -0.04
CA LYS A 156 17.35 8.13 0.11
C LYS A 156 18.64 7.83 -0.64
N VAL A 157 19.22 6.64 -0.45
CA VAL A 157 20.44 6.21 -1.14
C VAL A 157 20.22 6.16 -2.66
N LEU A 158 19.10 5.58 -3.11
CA LEU A 158 18.73 5.52 -4.52
C LEU A 158 18.64 6.92 -5.14
N GLN A 159 18.03 7.88 -4.44
CA GLN A 159 17.91 9.26 -4.90
C GLN A 159 19.28 9.94 -5.04
N GLN A 160 20.13 9.82 -4.02
CA GLN A 160 21.48 10.40 -4.04
C GLN A 160 22.35 9.80 -5.14
N ARG A 161 22.35 8.46 -5.24
CA ARG A 161 23.05 7.74 -6.30
C ARG A 161 22.57 8.15 -7.70
N THR A 162 21.26 8.22 -7.91
CA THR A 162 20.69 8.63 -9.21
C THR A 162 21.04 10.07 -9.55
N ALA A 163 21.05 10.98 -8.57
CA ALA A 163 21.48 12.36 -8.78
C ALA A 163 22.97 12.43 -9.17
N LEU A 164 23.82 11.65 -8.50
CA LEU A 164 25.25 11.55 -8.83
C LEU A 164 25.46 11.03 -10.26
N LEU A 165 24.79 9.94 -10.64
CA LEU A 165 24.85 9.40 -12.01
C LEU A 165 24.51 10.48 -13.05
N LYS A 166 23.39 11.20 -12.85
CA LYS A 166 22.98 12.29 -13.76
C LYS A 166 24.04 13.40 -13.85
N SER A 167 24.67 13.76 -12.74
CA SER A 167 25.73 14.78 -12.71
C SER A 167 26.98 14.35 -13.48
N ILE A 168 27.35 13.06 -13.39
CA ILE A 168 28.48 12.48 -14.12
C ILE A 168 28.18 12.45 -15.62
N THR A 169 26.97 12.04 -16.01
CA THR A 169 26.53 12.04 -17.42
C THR A 169 26.55 13.46 -17.99
N ALA A 170 26.07 14.45 -17.24
CA ALA A 170 26.03 15.86 -17.68
C ALA A 170 27.42 16.46 -17.93
N THR A 171 28.44 16.02 -17.19
CA THR A 171 29.84 16.50 -17.32
C THR A 171 30.65 15.73 -18.37
N ARG A 172 30.03 14.80 -19.12
CA ARG A 172 30.69 13.95 -20.12
C ARG A 172 31.97 13.29 -19.60
N TYR A 173 31.95 12.81 -18.36
CA TYR A 173 33.07 12.06 -17.76
C TYR A 173 34.37 12.86 -17.51
N ARG A 174 34.38 14.18 -17.63
CA ARG A 174 35.60 14.98 -17.42
C ARG A 174 35.94 15.07 -15.93
N ASN A 175 37.16 14.65 -15.55
CA ASN A 175 37.75 14.77 -14.20
C ASN A 175 36.90 14.17 -13.05
N ASN A 176 36.31 12.99 -13.25
CA ASN A 176 35.32 12.41 -12.34
C ASN A 176 35.84 11.35 -11.35
N GLN A 177 37.16 11.23 -11.09
CA GLN A 177 37.67 10.17 -10.20
C GLN A 177 37.03 10.22 -8.80
N SER A 178 36.98 11.40 -8.18
CA SER A 178 36.31 11.58 -6.87
C SER A 178 34.81 11.26 -6.92
N ALA A 179 34.15 11.53 -8.04
CA ALA A 179 32.73 11.18 -8.23
C ALA A 179 32.53 9.66 -8.39
N LEU A 180 33.48 8.96 -9.01
CA LEU A 180 33.47 7.50 -9.12
C LEU A 180 33.73 6.84 -7.76
N ASP A 181 34.67 7.34 -6.97
CA ASP A 181 34.90 6.84 -5.61
C ASP A 181 33.66 7.05 -4.72
N THR A 182 32.98 8.19 -4.89
CA THR A 182 31.70 8.47 -4.21
C THR A 182 30.60 7.50 -4.66
N LEU A 183 30.60 7.12 -5.95
CA LEU A 183 29.65 6.15 -6.48
C LEU A 183 29.87 4.75 -5.86
N ASP A 184 31.11 4.34 -5.61
CA ASP A 184 31.40 3.07 -4.91
C ASP A 184 30.81 3.04 -3.48
N VAL A 185 30.88 4.16 -2.76
CA VAL A 185 30.24 4.28 -1.43
C VAL A 185 28.73 4.15 -1.53
N TRP A 186 28.11 4.79 -2.52
CA TRP A 186 26.67 4.67 -2.75
C TRP A 186 26.26 3.28 -3.22
N ASP A 187 27.09 2.59 -4.01
CA ASP A 187 26.84 1.21 -4.43
C ASP A 187 26.82 0.27 -3.21
N ALA A 188 27.78 0.41 -2.30
CA ALA A 188 27.82 -0.35 -1.05
C ALA A 188 26.58 -0.10 -0.17
N GLN A 189 26.15 1.16 -0.03
CA GLN A 189 24.95 1.48 0.74
C GLN A 189 23.67 1.00 0.04
N LEU A 190 23.58 1.15 -1.29
CA LEU A 190 22.42 0.72 -2.08
C LEU A 190 22.24 -0.79 -1.96
N ALA A 191 23.32 -1.56 -2.11
CA ALA A 191 23.29 -3.00 -1.96
C ALA A 191 22.91 -3.42 -0.53
N LYS A 192 23.49 -2.80 0.50
CA LYS A 192 23.19 -3.09 1.91
C LYS A 192 21.70 -2.88 2.25
N HIS A 193 21.13 -1.75 1.87
CA HIS A 193 19.70 -1.47 2.14
C HIS A 193 18.78 -2.23 1.17
N GLY A 194 19.21 -2.40 -0.09
CA GLY A 194 18.49 -3.14 -1.11
C GLY A 194 18.30 -4.60 -0.75
N ALA A 195 19.35 -5.27 -0.26
CA ALA A 195 19.31 -6.66 0.18
C ALA A 195 18.27 -6.89 1.29
N LYS A 196 18.23 -6.00 2.29
CA LYS A 196 17.21 -6.07 3.36
C LYS A 196 15.79 -5.94 2.84
N LEU A 197 15.56 -5.03 1.88
CA LEU A 197 14.25 -4.84 1.27
C LEU A 197 13.85 -6.04 0.40
N MET A 198 14.79 -6.59 -0.38
CA MET A 198 14.58 -7.80 -1.18
C MET A 198 14.26 -8.99 -0.28
N ALA A 199 15.03 -9.23 0.78
CA ALA A 199 14.79 -10.30 1.74
C ALA A 199 13.40 -10.21 2.37
N ALA A 200 12.99 -8.99 2.79
CA ALA A 200 11.65 -8.77 3.34
C ALA A 200 10.55 -9.10 2.34
N ARG A 201 10.71 -8.71 1.06
CA ARG A 201 9.74 -9.01 0.00
C ARG A 201 9.70 -10.49 -0.37
N ILE A 202 10.85 -11.16 -0.49
CA ILE A 202 10.94 -12.60 -0.78
C ILE A 202 10.23 -13.39 0.32
N ASN A 203 10.54 -13.09 1.60
CA ASN A 203 9.89 -13.74 2.73
C ASN A 203 8.38 -13.48 2.76
N LEU A 204 7.95 -12.25 2.50
CA LEU A 204 6.52 -11.91 2.42
C LEU A 204 5.83 -12.68 1.29
N VAL A 205 6.42 -12.74 0.09
CA VAL A 205 5.85 -13.47 -1.04
C VAL A 205 5.75 -14.95 -0.73
N ASN A 206 6.77 -15.57 -0.13
CA ASN A 206 6.74 -16.98 0.26
C ASN A 206 5.60 -17.29 1.26
N GLN A 207 5.32 -16.37 2.19
CA GLN A 207 4.20 -16.51 3.14
C GLN A 207 2.84 -16.28 2.47
N LEU A 208 2.77 -15.38 1.49
CA LEU A 208 1.53 -15.07 0.77
C LEU A 208 1.14 -16.15 -0.23
N THR A 209 2.10 -16.83 -0.86
CA THR A 209 1.84 -17.82 -1.91
C THR A 209 0.74 -18.82 -1.56
N PRO A 210 0.79 -19.56 -0.43
CA PRO A 210 -0.26 -20.51 -0.09
C PRO A 210 -1.62 -19.86 0.15
N GLU A 211 -1.65 -18.67 0.75
CA GLU A 211 -2.90 -17.95 1.02
C GLU A 211 -3.53 -17.37 -0.25
N VAL A 212 -2.71 -16.92 -1.21
CA VAL A 212 -3.20 -16.43 -2.51
C VAL A 212 -3.79 -17.57 -3.32
N GLU A 213 -3.12 -18.72 -3.35
CA GLU A 213 -3.63 -19.91 -4.03
C GLU A 213 -5.00 -20.33 -3.47
N LYS A 214 -5.08 -20.46 -2.14
CA LYS A 214 -6.31 -20.81 -1.42
C LYS A 214 -7.43 -19.79 -1.67
N ALA A 215 -7.14 -18.50 -1.54
CA ALA A 215 -8.13 -17.43 -1.74
C ALA A 215 -8.61 -17.37 -3.20
N TYR A 216 -7.71 -17.55 -4.17
CA TYR A 216 -8.07 -17.56 -5.58
C TYR A 216 -8.96 -18.75 -5.92
N GLN A 217 -8.62 -19.95 -5.44
CA GLN A 217 -9.41 -21.16 -5.68
C GLN A 217 -10.83 -21.05 -5.08
N LEU A 218 -11.00 -20.35 -3.96
CA LEU A 218 -12.31 -20.03 -3.40
C LEU A 218 -13.12 -19.09 -4.32
N LEU A 219 -12.47 -18.09 -4.92
CA LEU A 219 -13.09 -17.07 -5.76
C LEU A 219 -13.36 -17.53 -7.20
N ALA A 220 -12.55 -18.45 -7.72
CA ALA A 220 -12.63 -18.96 -9.08
C ALA A 220 -12.34 -20.48 -9.15
N PRO A 221 -13.24 -21.34 -8.65
CA PRO A 221 -12.98 -22.78 -8.52
C PRO A 221 -12.68 -23.51 -9.85
N GLY A 222 -13.15 -22.97 -10.97
CA GLY A 222 -12.94 -23.53 -12.30
C GLY A 222 -11.75 -22.94 -13.08
N SER A 223 -11.02 -21.99 -12.48
CA SER A 223 -9.85 -21.37 -13.13
C SER A 223 -8.58 -22.15 -12.84
N PRO A 224 -7.52 -21.98 -13.66
CA PRO A 224 -6.19 -22.50 -13.35
C PRO A 224 -5.69 -21.98 -12.00
N VAL A 225 -4.85 -22.77 -11.34
CA VAL A 225 -4.25 -22.43 -10.04
C VAL A 225 -3.48 -21.12 -10.15
N ALA A 226 -3.74 -20.19 -9.23
CA ALA A 226 -2.98 -18.95 -9.14
C ALA A 226 -1.65 -19.18 -8.43
N SER A 227 -0.57 -18.59 -8.96
CA SER A 227 0.72 -18.55 -8.29
C SER A 227 1.35 -17.17 -8.36
N ILE A 228 2.15 -16.86 -7.34
CA ILE A 228 2.90 -15.62 -7.25
C ILE A 228 4.38 -15.92 -7.00
N SER A 229 5.27 -15.08 -7.52
CA SER A 229 6.70 -15.19 -7.26
C SER A 229 7.37 -13.82 -7.29
N TYR A 230 8.40 -13.64 -6.46
CA TYR A 230 9.20 -12.43 -6.48
C TYR A 230 10.21 -12.53 -7.63
N ARG A 231 10.15 -11.60 -8.58
CA ARG A 231 11.02 -11.58 -9.74
C ARG A 231 12.03 -10.46 -9.63
N THR A 232 13.30 -10.83 -9.50
CA THR A 232 14.36 -9.84 -9.33
C THR A 232 14.80 -9.24 -10.67
N SER A 233 15.32 -8.02 -10.61
CA SER A 233 15.99 -7.37 -11.74
C SER A 233 17.27 -8.11 -12.16
N LEU A 234 17.86 -8.91 -11.27
CA LEU A 234 19.02 -9.77 -11.54
C LEU A 234 18.66 -10.98 -12.39
N GLU A 235 17.59 -11.68 -12.02
CA GLU A 235 17.05 -12.82 -12.79
C GLU A 235 16.59 -12.41 -14.17
N THR A 236 15.92 -11.26 -14.26
CA THR A 236 15.45 -10.72 -15.54
C THR A 236 16.61 -10.40 -16.49
N ARG A 237 17.81 -10.15 -15.95
CA ARG A 237 19.04 -9.95 -16.71
C ARG A 237 19.87 -11.23 -16.89
N GLY A 238 19.37 -12.37 -16.42
CA GLY A 238 20.05 -13.67 -16.49
C GLY A 238 21.31 -13.77 -15.62
N MET A 239 21.42 -12.93 -14.58
CA MET A 239 22.65 -12.81 -13.80
C MET A 239 22.74 -13.84 -12.68
N VAL A 240 21.65 -14.05 -11.94
CA VAL A 240 21.55 -14.95 -10.78
C VAL A 240 20.11 -15.48 -10.71
N SER A 241 19.90 -16.70 -10.21
CA SER A 241 18.58 -17.16 -9.75
C SER A 241 18.51 -17.00 -8.24
N ILE A 242 17.68 -16.06 -7.77
CA ILE A 242 17.57 -15.75 -6.35
C ILE A 242 16.41 -16.57 -5.79
N ARG A 243 16.73 -17.58 -4.98
CA ARG A 243 15.73 -18.38 -4.28
C ARG A 243 15.76 -18.21 -2.76
N ASP A 244 16.82 -17.61 -2.25
CA ASP A 244 17.04 -17.42 -0.81
C ASP A 244 16.82 -15.95 -0.42
N SER A 245 16.36 -15.74 0.81
CA SER A 245 16.21 -14.43 1.45
C SER A 245 17.43 -14.04 2.31
N ASP A 246 18.53 -14.81 2.27
CA ASP A 246 19.77 -14.46 2.95
C ASP A 246 20.29 -13.07 2.51
N CYS A 247 20.32 -12.14 3.46
CA CYS A 247 20.69 -10.76 3.20
C CYS A 247 22.15 -10.59 2.74
N SER A 248 23.07 -11.46 3.17
CA SER A 248 24.49 -11.34 2.83
C SER A 248 24.72 -11.75 1.38
N LEU A 249 24.09 -12.85 0.95
CA LEU A 249 24.11 -13.30 -0.44
C LEU A 249 23.46 -12.25 -1.35
N LEU A 250 22.26 -11.79 -1.00
CA LEU A 250 21.56 -10.74 -1.76
C LEU A 250 22.39 -9.45 -1.90
N GLN A 251 23.11 -9.06 -0.84
CA GLN A 251 23.98 -7.89 -0.89
C GLN A 251 25.17 -8.10 -1.84
N ALA A 252 25.81 -9.28 -1.80
CA ALA A 252 26.90 -9.62 -2.70
C ALA A 252 26.43 -9.65 -4.17
N ASP A 253 25.27 -10.26 -4.45
CA ASP A 253 24.70 -10.33 -5.79
C ASP A 253 24.35 -8.93 -6.34
N LEU A 254 23.75 -8.08 -5.50
CA LEU A 254 23.48 -6.69 -5.87
C LEU A 254 24.76 -5.91 -6.19
N LEU A 255 25.80 -6.05 -5.37
CA LEU A 255 27.09 -5.39 -5.61
C LEU A 255 27.72 -5.84 -6.93
N ALA A 256 27.75 -7.14 -7.19
CA ALA A 256 28.27 -7.69 -8.43
C ALA A 256 27.49 -7.14 -9.63
N ALA A 257 26.16 -7.10 -9.54
CA ALA A 257 25.32 -6.62 -10.62
C ALA A 257 25.42 -5.11 -10.88
N LEU A 258 25.59 -4.31 -9.83
CA LEU A 258 25.88 -2.87 -9.95
C LEU A 258 27.21 -2.64 -10.68
N ALA A 259 28.25 -3.42 -10.35
CA ALA A 259 29.53 -3.36 -11.05
C ALA A 259 29.39 -3.72 -12.55
N THR A 260 28.66 -4.79 -12.88
CA THR A 260 28.41 -5.18 -14.28
C THR A 260 27.63 -4.11 -15.06
N CYS A 261 26.64 -3.48 -14.43
CA CYS A 261 25.79 -2.48 -15.10
C CYS A 261 26.40 -1.07 -15.11
N ARG A 262 27.53 -0.84 -14.44
CA ARG A 262 28.09 0.49 -14.17
C ARG A 262 28.27 1.34 -15.43
N SER A 263 28.85 0.77 -16.50
CA SER A 263 29.08 1.51 -17.75
C SER A 263 27.76 2.01 -18.36
N ILE A 264 26.73 1.15 -18.37
CA ILE A 264 25.40 1.47 -18.92
C ILE A 264 24.66 2.47 -18.02
N GLU A 265 24.78 2.33 -16.69
CA GLU A 265 24.17 3.27 -15.74
C GLU A 265 24.76 4.67 -15.82
N LEU A 266 26.08 4.77 -16.00
CA LEU A 266 26.78 6.03 -16.20
C LEU A 266 26.38 6.70 -17.52
N GLU A 267 26.25 5.91 -18.60
CA GLU A 267 25.85 6.43 -19.92
C GLU A 267 24.41 6.99 -19.87
N ARG A 268 23.51 6.27 -19.20
CA ARG A 268 22.08 6.62 -19.15
C ARG A 268 21.71 7.57 -18.01
N GLY A 269 22.58 7.75 -17.02
CA GLY A 269 22.30 8.56 -15.84
C GLY A 269 21.16 8.01 -14.96
N VAL A 270 20.97 6.68 -14.92
CA VAL A 270 19.89 6.02 -14.18
C VAL A 270 20.35 4.73 -13.51
N CYS A 271 19.77 4.41 -12.35
CA CYS A 271 19.97 3.11 -11.72
C CYS A 271 19.15 2.03 -12.45
N LEU A 272 19.78 0.90 -12.74
CA LEU A 272 19.25 -0.20 -13.56
C LEU A 272 19.04 -1.50 -12.78
N VAL A 273 19.59 -1.60 -11.56
CA VAL A 273 19.58 -2.80 -10.72
C VAL A 273 19.13 -2.46 -9.29
N GLY A 274 18.36 -3.36 -8.67
CA GLY A 274 17.94 -3.30 -7.28
C GLY A 274 16.42 -3.36 -7.10
N PRO A 275 15.92 -3.41 -5.86
CA PRO A 275 14.49 -3.62 -5.57
C PRO A 275 13.54 -2.57 -6.13
N HIS A 276 14.05 -1.42 -6.59
CA HIS A 276 13.25 -0.43 -7.31
C HIS A 276 12.87 -0.85 -8.74
N ARG A 277 13.52 -1.89 -9.27
CA ARG A 277 13.31 -2.47 -10.61
C ARG A 277 12.68 -3.86 -10.58
N ASP A 278 12.64 -4.51 -9.43
CA ASP A 278 12.05 -5.84 -9.24
C ASP A 278 10.52 -5.82 -9.41
N ASP A 279 9.91 -6.99 -9.52
CA ASP A 279 8.47 -7.15 -9.73
C ASP A 279 7.89 -8.32 -8.92
N LEU A 280 6.58 -8.34 -8.76
CA LEU A 280 5.82 -9.50 -8.33
C LEU A 280 5.20 -10.13 -9.59
N GLU A 281 5.65 -11.33 -9.94
CA GLU A 281 5.05 -12.08 -11.05
C GLU A 281 3.78 -12.76 -10.56
N LEU A 282 2.73 -12.65 -11.37
CA LEU A 282 1.42 -13.24 -11.13
C LEU A 282 1.10 -14.18 -12.29
N ARG A 283 0.71 -15.41 -12.00
CA ARG A 283 0.43 -16.44 -13.01
C ARG A 283 -0.85 -17.18 -12.71
N LEU A 284 -1.51 -17.67 -13.77
CA LEU A 284 -2.63 -18.59 -13.72
C LEU A 284 -2.22 -19.85 -14.52
N GLY A 285 -2.02 -20.96 -13.82
CA GLY A 285 -1.31 -22.11 -14.37
C GLY A 285 0.06 -21.69 -14.90
N ASP A 286 0.35 -22.05 -16.16
CA ASP A 286 1.63 -21.74 -16.81
C ASP A 286 1.64 -20.38 -17.54
N GLN A 287 0.59 -19.57 -17.44
CA GLN A 287 0.51 -18.29 -18.16
C GLN A 287 0.66 -17.09 -17.22
N PRO A 288 1.40 -16.04 -17.62
CA PRO A 288 1.38 -14.76 -16.92
C PRO A 288 -0.04 -14.20 -16.87
N ALA A 289 -0.50 -13.74 -15.72
CA ALA A 289 -1.86 -13.19 -15.59
C ALA A 289 -2.02 -11.91 -16.44
N LYS A 290 -1.02 -11.02 -16.42
CA LYS A 290 -1.05 -9.77 -17.18
C LYS A 290 -1.13 -10.06 -18.69
N GLY A 291 -2.23 -9.65 -19.31
CA GLY A 291 -2.46 -9.76 -20.76
C GLY A 291 -3.10 -11.07 -21.22
N PHE A 292 -3.25 -12.06 -20.33
CA PHE A 292 -3.87 -13.35 -20.65
C PHE A 292 -5.10 -13.66 -19.77
N ALA A 293 -5.10 -13.20 -18.50
CA ALA A 293 -6.24 -13.37 -17.62
C ALA A 293 -7.44 -12.59 -18.15
N SER A 294 -8.62 -13.22 -18.11
CA SER A 294 -9.89 -12.54 -18.37
C SER A 294 -10.14 -11.44 -17.33
N HIS A 295 -11.12 -10.59 -17.59
CA HIS A 295 -11.49 -9.52 -16.65
C HIS A 295 -11.92 -10.08 -15.29
N GLY A 296 -12.72 -11.15 -15.28
CA GLY A 296 -13.16 -11.82 -14.06
C GLY A 296 -12.02 -12.50 -13.29
N GLU A 297 -11.08 -13.13 -14.00
CA GLU A 297 -9.88 -13.73 -13.38
C GLU A 297 -8.94 -12.68 -12.80
N SER A 298 -8.78 -11.55 -13.50
CA SER A 298 -8.00 -10.42 -13.01
C SER A 298 -8.57 -9.88 -11.69
N TRP A 299 -9.90 -9.76 -11.60
CA TRP A 299 -10.57 -9.35 -10.37
C TRP A 299 -10.45 -10.40 -9.26
N SER A 300 -10.68 -11.68 -9.56
CA SER A 300 -10.47 -12.77 -8.60
C SER A 300 -9.04 -12.76 -8.05
N LEU A 301 -8.03 -12.52 -8.89
CA LEU A 301 -6.63 -12.50 -8.48
C LEU A 301 -6.29 -11.27 -7.64
N ALA A 302 -6.82 -10.09 -7.99
CA ALA A 302 -6.68 -8.88 -7.19
C ALA A 302 -7.31 -9.04 -5.79
N VAL A 303 -8.53 -9.58 -5.71
CA VAL A 303 -9.20 -9.86 -4.43
C VAL A 303 -8.47 -10.95 -3.67
N ALA A 304 -7.99 -12.01 -4.33
CA ALA A 304 -7.21 -13.07 -3.69
C ALA A 304 -5.93 -12.54 -3.03
N LEU A 305 -5.21 -11.62 -3.67
CA LEU A 305 -4.05 -10.94 -3.07
C LEU A 305 -4.43 -10.24 -1.76
N ARG A 306 -5.52 -9.48 -1.75
CA ARG A 306 -5.99 -8.75 -0.56
C ARG A 306 -6.51 -9.69 0.54
N LEU A 307 -7.22 -10.75 0.18
CA LEU A 307 -7.66 -11.79 1.13
C LEU A 307 -6.47 -12.52 1.75
N ALA A 308 -5.46 -12.85 0.97
CA ALA A 308 -4.23 -13.45 1.48
C ALA A 308 -3.48 -12.52 2.43
N ALA A 309 -3.42 -11.23 2.10
CA ALA A 309 -2.87 -10.21 3.00
C ALA A 309 -3.64 -10.12 4.33
N TYR A 310 -4.97 -10.18 4.29
CA TYR A 310 -5.81 -10.21 5.47
C TYR A 310 -5.52 -11.43 6.35
N GLU A 311 -5.52 -12.63 5.77
CA GLU A 311 -5.31 -13.87 6.51
C GLU A 311 -3.90 -13.96 7.11
N LEU A 312 -2.88 -13.50 6.37
CA LEU A 312 -1.51 -13.40 6.88
C LEU A 312 -1.42 -12.49 8.12
N LEU A 313 -2.06 -11.32 8.09
CA LEU A 313 -2.03 -10.39 9.23
C LEU A 313 -2.84 -10.91 10.43
N ARG A 314 -3.95 -11.58 10.15
CA ARG A 314 -4.82 -12.18 11.15
C ARG A 314 -4.12 -13.31 11.92
N THR A 315 -3.44 -14.20 11.21
CA THR A 315 -2.70 -15.34 11.80
C THR A 315 -1.51 -14.88 12.65
N ASP A 316 -0.91 -13.73 12.34
CA ASP A 316 0.17 -13.10 13.12
C ASP A 316 -0.29 -12.40 14.43
N GLY A 317 -1.56 -12.61 14.84
CA GLY A 317 -2.07 -12.23 16.16
C GLY A 317 -2.59 -10.79 16.27
N SER A 318 -2.84 -10.11 15.15
CA SER A 318 -3.51 -8.80 15.17
C SER A 318 -4.46 -8.71 13.99
N GLU A 319 -5.71 -9.12 14.21
CA GLU A 319 -6.76 -9.03 13.19
C GLU A 319 -6.91 -7.58 12.70
N PRO A 320 -6.63 -7.30 11.41
CA PRO A 320 -6.64 -5.95 10.87
C PRO A 320 -8.08 -5.49 10.58
N VAL A 321 -8.29 -4.18 10.56
CA VAL A 321 -9.56 -3.59 10.11
C VAL A 321 -9.71 -3.79 8.59
N LEU A 322 -10.86 -4.28 8.16
CA LEU A 322 -11.18 -4.38 6.73
C LEU A 322 -11.77 -3.08 6.20
N LEU A 323 -11.13 -2.51 5.18
CA LEU A 323 -11.60 -1.32 4.48
C LEU A 323 -12.04 -1.72 3.08
N LEU A 324 -13.31 -1.55 2.75
CA LEU A 324 -13.89 -1.93 1.46
C LEU A 324 -14.39 -0.67 0.73
N ASP A 325 -13.64 -0.15 -0.22
CA ASP A 325 -14.00 1.07 -0.94
C ASP A 325 -14.68 0.73 -2.27
N ASP A 326 -15.99 0.93 -2.40
CA ASP A 326 -16.80 0.74 -3.62
C ASP A 326 -16.46 -0.57 -4.38
N VAL A 327 -16.04 -1.62 -3.66
CA VAL A 327 -15.54 -2.86 -4.27
C VAL A 327 -16.68 -3.79 -4.69
N PHE A 328 -17.83 -3.71 -4.03
CA PHE A 328 -18.92 -4.65 -4.30
C PHE A 328 -19.57 -4.45 -5.67
N THR A 329 -19.56 -3.24 -6.21
CA THR A 329 -20.10 -2.91 -7.55
C THR A 329 -19.30 -3.57 -8.67
N GLU A 330 -18.01 -3.81 -8.45
CA GLU A 330 -17.09 -4.37 -9.44
C GLU A 330 -17.11 -5.91 -9.47
N LEU A 331 -17.75 -6.53 -8.48
CA LEU A 331 -17.76 -7.98 -8.30
C LEU A 331 -19.09 -8.59 -8.74
N ASP A 332 -19.01 -9.74 -9.41
CA ASP A 332 -20.17 -10.58 -9.65
C ASP A 332 -20.71 -11.21 -8.35
N PHE A 333 -21.87 -11.83 -8.45
CA PHE A 333 -22.56 -12.40 -7.28
C PHE A 333 -21.70 -13.39 -6.49
N ALA A 334 -20.96 -14.27 -7.17
CA ALA A 334 -20.15 -15.29 -6.51
C ALA A 334 -18.96 -14.66 -5.76
N ARG A 335 -18.23 -13.74 -6.39
CA ARG A 335 -17.10 -13.03 -5.77
C ARG A 335 -17.56 -12.12 -4.63
N ARG A 336 -18.68 -11.41 -4.81
CA ARG A 336 -19.31 -10.58 -3.77
C ARG A 336 -19.64 -11.39 -2.53
N ARG A 337 -20.22 -12.59 -2.71
CA ARG A 337 -20.54 -13.51 -1.61
C ARG A 337 -19.28 -13.99 -0.88
N ALA A 338 -18.23 -14.37 -1.62
CA ALA A 338 -16.97 -14.80 -1.01
C ALA A 338 -16.30 -13.69 -0.18
N LEU A 339 -16.27 -12.46 -0.71
CA LEU A 339 -15.76 -11.30 0.03
C LEU A 339 -16.61 -11.02 1.28
N ALA A 340 -17.94 -11.12 1.16
CA ALA A 340 -18.85 -10.95 2.29
C ALA A 340 -18.59 -11.96 3.41
N THR A 341 -18.38 -13.24 3.08
CA THR A 341 -18.06 -14.29 4.06
C THR A 341 -16.78 -13.98 4.83
N VAL A 342 -15.74 -13.47 4.17
CA VAL A 342 -14.52 -13.08 4.87
C VAL A 342 -14.78 -11.87 5.77
N ALA A 343 -15.51 -10.89 5.26
CA ALA A 343 -15.85 -9.68 5.99
C ALA A 343 -16.76 -9.95 7.21
N GLU A 344 -17.57 -11.01 7.21
CA GLU A 344 -18.33 -11.46 8.39
C GLU A 344 -17.45 -11.96 9.54
N SER A 345 -16.27 -12.49 9.23
CA SER A 345 -15.35 -13.01 10.23
C SER A 345 -14.45 -11.96 10.88
N ALA A 346 -14.44 -10.73 10.33
CA ALA A 346 -13.60 -9.64 10.79
C ALA A 346 -14.23 -8.88 11.97
N GLU A 347 -13.41 -8.53 12.96
CA GLU A 347 -13.85 -7.73 14.11
C GLU A 347 -14.42 -6.36 13.70
N GLN A 348 -13.89 -5.74 12.65
CA GLN A 348 -14.43 -4.50 12.10
C GLN A 348 -14.29 -4.42 10.59
N VAL A 349 -15.39 -4.03 9.94
CA VAL A 349 -15.45 -3.74 8.50
C VAL A 349 -16.02 -2.35 8.27
N LEU A 350 -15.32 -1.55 7.49
CA LEU A 350 -15.74 -0.22 7.07
C LEU A 350 -15.84 -0.21 5.56
N ALA A 351 -17.05 -0.10 5.04
CA ALA A 351 -17.34 -0.19 3.61
C ALA A 351 -17.95 1.10 3.07
N THR A 352 -17.74 1.38 1.79
CA THR A 352 -18.44 2.44 1.05
C THR A 352 -19.35 1.82 0.00
N ALA A 353 -20.50 2.47 -0.23
CA ALA A 353 -21.40 2.09 -1.30
C ALA A 353 -22.11 3.32 -1.88
N ALA A 354 -22.20 3.40 -3.19
CA ALA A 354 -22.98 4.44 -3.87
C ALA A 354 -24.49 4.20 -3.70
N VAL A 355 -24.88 2.94 -3.87
CA VAL A 355 -26.26 2.45 -3.82
C VAL A 355 -26.28 1.28 -2.84
N LEU A 356 -27.30 1.21 -1.99
CA LEU A 356 -27.31 0.24 -0.89
C LEU A 356 -27.44 -1.21 -1.39
N GLU A 357 -28.10 -1.38 -2.53
CA GLU A 357 -28.32 -2.63 -3.23
C GLU A 357 -27.03 -3.31 -3.70
N ASP A 358 -25.92 -2.57 -3.79
CA ASP A 358 -24.61 -3.12 -4.12
C ASP A 358 -24.00 -3.90 -2.95
N VAL A 359 -24.45 -3.59 -1.72
CA VAL A 359 -24.02 -4.24 -0.49
C VAL A 359 -24.77 -5.56 -0.32
N PRO A 360 -24.11 -6.64 0.17
CA PRO A 360 -24.80 -7.91 0.43
C PRO A 360 -26.04 -7.70 1.32
N MET A 361 -27.22 -8.19 0.88
CA MET A 361 -28.49 -7.95 1.58
C MET A 361 -28.53 -8.56 2.99
N ASP A 362 -27.81 -9.65 3.21
CA ASP A 362 -27.76 -10.37 4.48
C ASP A 362 -26.77 -9.74 5.50
N TRP A 363 -26.16 -8.60 5.14
CA TRP A 363 -25.17 -7.95 5.99
C TRP A 363 -25.85 -7.04 7.01
N ASP A 364 -25.87 -7.49 8.27
CA ASP A 364 -26.26 -6.66 9.41
C ASP A 364 -25.16 -5.60 9.67
N ALA A 365 -25.29 -4.49 8.95
CA ALA A 365 -24.36 -3.39 8.94
C ALA A 365 -25.01 -2.06 9.36
N LYS A 366 -24.34 -1.34 10.25
CA LYS A 366 -24.69 0.04 10.61
C LYS A 366 -24.53 0.92 9.38
N ARG A 367 -25.56 1.69 9.04
CA ARG A 367 -25.55 2.59 7.89
C ARG A 367 -25.23 4.01 8.34
N VAL A 368 -24.34 4.68 7.62
CA VAL A 368 -23.98 6.07 7.83
C VAL A 368 -24.15 6.81 6.50
N THR A 369 -25.18 7.64 6.39
CA THR A 369 -25.47 8.36 5.15
C THR A 369 -24.58 9.59 5.01
N ILE A 370 -24.00 9.77 3.83
CA ILE A 370 -23.09 10.86 3.49
C ILE A 370 -23.69 11.70 2.38
N ASN A 371 -23.85 13.00 2.66
CA ASN A 371 -24.37 13.98 1.72
C ASN A 371 -23.36 15.10 1.48
N LEU A 372 -23.64 15.91 0.46
CA LEU A 372 -22.95 17.18 0.25
C LEU A 372 -23.81 18.31 0.79
N ARG A 373 -23.14 19.32 1.34
CA ARG A 373 -23.72 20.60 1.72
C ARG A 373 -22.93 21.72 1.08
N ASP A 374 -23.64 22.74 0.61
CA ASP A 374 -23.01 23.97 0.14
C ASP A 374 -22.44 24.76 1.32
N SER A 375 -21.21 25.25 1.14
CA SER A 375 -20.53 26.17 2.06
C SER A 375 -19.92 27.33 1.28
N ASP A 376 -19.57 28.41 1.97
CA ASP A 376 -18.91 29.58 1.38
C ASP A 376 -17.60 29.24 0.64
N SER A 377 -16.98 28.10 0.98
CA SER A 377 -15.75 27.59 0.37
C SER A 377 -15.96 26.47 -0.66
N GLY A 378 -17.20 26.23 -1.08
CA GLY A 378 -17.60 25.16 -2.00
C GLY A 378 -18.37 24.02 -1.32
N ARG A 379 -18.68 22.97 -2.09
CA ARG A 379 -19.40 21.79 -1.58
C ARG A 379 -18.52 20.98 -0.64
N VAL A 380 -19.02 20.71 0.56
CA VAL A 380 -18.35 19.92 1.59
C VAL A 380 -19.15 18.69 1.95
N SER A 381 -18.45 17.60 2.25
CA SER A 381 -19.05 16.37 2.75
C SER A 381 -19.56 16.54 4.17
N MET A 382 -20.69 15.92 4.47
CA MET A 382 -21.24 15.83 5.82
C MET A 382 -21.90 14.47 6.04
N VAL A 383 -21.82 13.99 7.29
CA VAL A 383 -22.63 12.85 7.73
C VAL A 383 -24.03 13.36 8.06
N GLN A 384 -25.04 12.65 7.55
CA GLN A 384 -26.43 12.93 7.87
C GLN A 384 -26.70 12.49 9.32
N PRO A 385 -27.31 13.36 10.16
CA PRO A 385 -27.59 13.04 11.55
C PRO A 385 -28.52 11.83 11.74
#